data_AF-A0A7Z9GD20-F1
#
_entry.id   AF-A0A7Z9GD20-F1
#
_cell.length_a   1.000
_cell.length_b   1.000
_cell.length_c   1.000
_cell.angle_alpha   90.00
_cell.angle_beta   90.00
_cell.angle_gamma   90.00
#
_symmetry.space_group_name_H-M   'P 1'
#
loop_
_entity.id
_entity.type
_entity.pdbx_description
1 polymer ?
#
loop_
_entity_poly.entity_id
_entity_poly.type
_entity_poly.pdbx_seq_one_letter_code
_entity_poly.pdbx_strand_id
1 'polypeptide(L)'
;TKIPVQVSARFTEVGTLELWCEARQTDHRWRLQFQLRGECQSIAASAASSSAVVGEEQVIDESRLDEATQLIRAVFTKGVFTKSADAGEKVEPQTLARELETVLGTTRDSWPLSAIRCLWDVLWEDQKGRGRSPEHEARWLNLAGFLLRPGFGHPSDEWRMQQLWKIYGWGLTHAKATQCRAEWWNMWKRVAGGLSRQQQTVLYTEIAPCVLPQAKNQKKSGGRKVGPQEIREMWQVAGSCERMNVEAKNSLGETLVRLVEKSKVSAKELWTLSRLGARALIYGPANCVVRKEKASRWVERLLKTDWPKPEATAFAVTQIARYTGDRSRDLDEGLRERVAERLATFQSGQRWAQQVREVVRLEAKEQARILDESLPVGLQIRSGEHSAAT
;
A
#
# COMPACT_ATOMS: atom_id res chain seq x y z
N THR A 1 -7.41 1.90 -24.08
CA THR A 1 -6.99 2.56 -25.34
C THR A 1 -6.03 1.62 -26.05
N LYS A 2 -6.11 1.43 -27.37
CA LYS A 2 -5.21 0.52 -28.10
C LYS A 2 -4.07 1.34 -28.73
N ILE A 3 -2.82 0.95 -28.52
CA ILE A 3 -1.64 1.62 -29.09
C ILE A 3 -1.02 0.70 -30.14
N PRO A 4 -0.77 1.16 -31.38
CA PRO A 4 -0.08 0.36 -32.39
C PRO A 4 1.40 0.21 -32.01
N VAL A 5 1.87 -1.03 -31.88
CA VAL A 5 3.26 -1.37 -31.53
C VAL A 5 3.91 -2.22 -32.61
N GLN A 6 5.23 -2.11 -32.73
CA GLN A 6 6.10 -3.00 -33.49
C GLN A 6 6.90 -3.86 -32.52
N VAL A 7 6.98 -5.17 -32.77
CA VAL A 7 7.79 -6.07 -31.94
C VAL A 7 9.20 -6.10 -32.50
N SER A 8 10.19 -5.74 -31.68
CA SER A 8 11.61 -5.87 -32.00
C SER A 8 12.25 -6.96 -31.14
N ALA A 9 13.21 -7.69 -31.72
CA ALA A 9 13.92 -8.77 -31.05
C ALA A 9 15.42 -8.54 -31.20
N ARG A 10 16.16 -8.62 -30.10
CA ARG A 10 17.63 -8.52 -30.10
C ARG A 10 18.23 -9.72 -29.41
N PHE A 11 19.23 -10.32 -30.05
CA PHE A 11 20.05 -11.35 -29.44
C PHE A 11 21.23 -10.70 -28.72
N THR A 12 21.43 -10.99 -27.44
CA THR A 12 22.57 -10.47 -26.67
C THR A 12 23.80 -11.35 -26.88
N GLU A 13 24.98 -10.78 -26.63
CA GLU A 13 26.26 -11.49 -26.71
C GLU A 13 26.35 -12.68 -25.72
N VAL A 14 25.50 -12.70 -24.70
CA VAL A 14 25.39 -13.77 -23.69
C VAL A 14 24.39 -14.85 -24.10
N GLY A 15 23.84 -14.79 -25.32
CA GLY A 15 22.93 -15.80 -25.86
C GLY A 15 21.46 -15.66 -25.44
N THR A 16 21.08 -14.49 -24.92
CA THR A 16 19.69 -14.23 -24.47
C THR A 16 18.91 -13.50 -25.55
N LEU A 17 17.71 -13.98 -25.87
CA LEU A 17 16.77 -13.27 -26.74
C LEU A 17 16.00 -12.23 -25.91
N GLU A 18 16.19 -10.96 -26.23
CA GLU A 18 15.40 -9.85 -25.69
C GLU A 18 14.31 -9.47 -26.68
N LEU A 19 13.07 -9.37 -26.18
CA LEU A 19 11.91 -8.98 -26.96
C LEU A 19 11.38 -7.65 -26.44
N TRP A 20 10.98 -6.76 -27.35
CA TRP A 20 10.48 -5.43 -27.05
C TRP A 20 9.24 -5.13 -27.88
N CYS A 21 8.29 -4.40 -27.31
CA CYS A 21 7.24 -3.71 -28.04
C CYS A 21 7.63 -2.23 -28.11
N GLU A 22 7.72 -1.68 -29.31
CA GLU A 22 8.01 -0.26 -29.56
C GLU A 22 6.75 0.41 -30.10
N ALA A 23 6.32 1.53 -29.49
CA ALA A 23 5.20 2.30 -30.01
C ALA A 23 5.57 2.90 -31.37
N ARG A 24 4.66 2.82 -32.35
CA ARG A 24 4.92 3.39 -33.69
C ARG A 24 4.82 4.91 -33.75
N GLN A 25 4.26 5.53 -32.72
CA GLN A 25 3.89 6.94 -32.70
C GLN A 25 4.59 7.74 -31.59
N THR A 26 5.24 7.06 -30.64
CA THR A 26 5.91 7.66 -29.49
C THR A 26 7.20 6.89 -29.21
N ASP A 27 8.14 7.50 -28.50
CA ASP A 27 9.41 6.86 -28.13
C ASP A 27 9.26 5.83 -27.00
N HIS A 28 8.04 5.37 -26.71
CA HIS A 28 7.78 4.40 -25.66
C HIS A 28 8.14 2.99 -26.14
N ARG A 29 8.91 2.29 -25.31
CA ARG A 29 9.24 0.86 -25.48
C ARG A 29 8.91 0.08 -24.21
N TRP A 30 8.42 -1.14 -24.40
CA TRP A 30 8.09 -2.09 -23.34
C TRP A 30 8.89 -3.37 -23.55
N ARG A 31 9.67 -3.79 -22.54
CA ARG A 31 10.41 -5.05 -22.62
C ARG A 31 9.47 -6.21 -22.29
N LEU A 32 9.48 -7.25 -23.13
CA LEU A 32 8.78 -8.50 -22.85
C LEU A 32 9.71 -9.44 -22.08
N GLN A 33 9.30 -9.82 -20.87
CA GLN A 33 10.01 -10.83 -20.07
C GLN A 33 9.09 -12.02 -19.81
N PHE A 34 9.61 -13.22 -20.05
CA PHE A 34 8.91 -14.48 -19.82
C PHE A 34 9.64 -15.24 -18.72
N GLN A 35 8.96 -15.54 -17.61
CA GLN A 35 9.48 -16.46 -16.61
C GLN A 35 9.26 -17.90 -17.07
N LEU A 36 10.29 -18.51 -17.66
CA LEU A 36 10.23 -19.89 -18.19
C LEU A 36 10.50 -20.97 -17.14
N ARG A 37 10.85 -20.59 -15.91
CA ARG A 37 11.05 -21.53 -14.79
C ARG A 37 9.98 -21.30 -13.74
N GLY A 38 8.92 -22.10 -13.82
CA GLY A 38 7.79 -22.06 -12.89
C GLY A 38 6.76 -23.17 -13.07
N GLU A 39 6.65 -23.80 -14.24
CA GLU A 39 5.54 -24.74 -14.51
C GLU A 39 5.94 -25.98 -15.33
N CYS A 40 7.13 -26.59 -15.16
CA CYS A 40 7.44 -27.85 -15.86
C CYS A 40 6.88 -29.13 -15.19
N GLN A 41 5.80 -29.06 -14.40
CA GLN A 41 5.18 -30.28 -13.83
C GLN A 41 3.66 -30.44 -14.04
N SER A 42 2.99 -29.66 -14.89
CA SER A 42 1.57 -29.95 -15.22
C SER A 42 1.06 -29.47 -16.59
N ILE A 43 1.93 -29.23 -17.59
CA ILE A 43 1.53 -28.73 -18.92
C ILE A 43 1.20 -29.87 -19.91
N ALA A 44 0.56 -30.95 -19.47
CA ALA A 44 0.08 -31.98 -20.40
C ALA A 44 -1.44 -31.96 -20.64
N ALA A 45 -2.22 -31.09 -19.95
CA ALA A 45 -3.68 -31.14 -20.04
C ALA A 45 -4.43 -29.79 -20.11
N SER A 46 -3.77 -28.64 -20.31
CA SER A 46 -4.49 -27.35 -20.41
C SER A 46 -3.86 -26.36 -21.39
N ALA A 47 -3.59 -26.82 -22.62
CA ALA A 47 -3.09 -25.97 -23.70
C ALA A 47 -4.10 -24.94 -24.27
N ALA A 48 -5.18 -24.60 -23.55
CA ALA A 48 -6.22 -23.68 -24.03
C ALA A 48 -6.44 -22.42 -23.16
N SER A 49 -5.72 -22.24 -22.05
CA SER A 49 -5.96 -21.12 -21.12
C SER A 49 -4.69 -20.49 -20.54
N SER A 50 -3.57 -20.48 -21.27
CA SER A 50 -2.38 -19.71 -20.87
C SER A 50 -2.50 -18.26 -21.37
N SER A 51 -3.22 -17.42 -20.62
CA SER A 51 -3.02 -15.98 -20.70
C SER A 51 -1.61 -15.69 -20.20
N ALA A 52 -0.68 -15.54 -21.15
CA ALA A 52 0.65 -15.01 -20.87
C ALA A 52 0.47 -13.66 -20.18
N VAL A 53 1.00 -13.54 -18.96
CA VAL A 53 0.95 -12.30 -18.18
C VAL A 53 1.96 -11.34 -18.80
N VAL A 54 1.55 -10.63 -19.85
CA VAL A 54 2.33 -9.53 -20.43
C VAL A 54 2.22 -8.35 -19.48
N GLY A 55 3.21 -8.20 -18.59
CA GLY A 55 3.36 -6.97 -17.82
C GLY A 55 3.80 -5.85 -18.74
N GLU A 56 2.95 -4.84 -18.93
CA GLU A 56 3.33 -3.58 -19.58
C GLU A 56 4.31 -2.83 -18.67
N GLU A 57 5.60 -3.17 -18.68
CA GLU A 57 6.63 -2.36 -18.01
C GLU A 57 7.08 -1.23 -18.95
N GLN A 58 6.62 0.00 -18.67
CA GLN A 58 7.30 1.19 -19.22
C GLN A 58 8.74 1.17 -18.72
N VAL A 59 9.70 0.98 -19.62
CA VAL A 59 11.12 0.96 -19.25
C VAL A 59 11.60 2.41 -19.22
N ILE A 60 12.00 2.87 -18.03
CA ILE A 60 12.72 4.14 -17.90
C ILE A 60 14.13 3.93 -18.47
N ASP A 61 14.60 4.91 -19.25
CA ASP A 61 15.95 4.89 -19.81
C ASP A 61 17.02 4.84 -18.71
N GLU A 62 18.05 4.04 -18.91
CA GLU A 62 19.11 3.78 -17.92
C GLU A 62 19.87 5.06 -17.58
N SER A 63 20.08 5.94 -18.58
CA SER A 63 20.67 7.27 -18.39
C SER A 63 19.91 8.13 -17.38
N ARG A 64 18.56 8.16 -17.48
CA ARG A 64 17.69 8.91 -16.55
C ARG A 64 17.65 8.28 -15.17
N LEU A 65 17.73 6.96 -15.10
CA LEU A 65 17.78 6.25 -13.82
C LEU A 65 19.10 6.51 -13.09
N ASP A 66 20.21 6.61 -13.82
CA ASP A 66 21.52 6.99 -13.27
C ASP A 66 21.52 8.45 -12.77
N GLU A 67 20.94 9.38 -13.53
CA GLU A 67 20.76 10.76 -13.09
C GLU A 67 19.90 10.85 -11.81
N ALA A 68 18.79 10.12 -11.74
CA ALA A 68 17.94 10.05 -10.56
C ALA A 68 18.67 9.46 -9.35
N THR A 69 19.50 8.44 -9.56
CA THR A 69 20.38 7.86 -8.55
C THR A 69 21.39 8.89 -8.03
N GLN A 70 21.99 9.69 -8.91
CA GLN A 70 22.92 10.74 -8.52
C GLN A 70 22.24 11.84 -7.68
N LEU A 71 21.00 12.21 -7.98
CA LEU A 71 20.22 13.15 -7.16
C LEU A 71 20.02 12.64 -5.73
N ILE A 72 19.67 11.36 -5.56
CA ILE A 72 19.54 10.75 -4.22
C ILE A 72 20.87 10.83 -3.47
N ARG A 73 21.97 10.45 -4.13
CA ARG A 73 23.31 10.50 -3.52
C ARG A 73 23.70 11.93 -3.12
N ALA A 74 23.41 12.94 -3.94
CA ALA A 74 23.73 14.33 -3.63
C ALA A 74 23.02 14.84 -2.36
N VAL A 75 21.77 14.43 -2.14
CA VAL A 75 21.00 14.82 -0.95
C VAL A 75 21.47 14.09 0.31
N PHE A 76 21.74 12.78 0.23
CA PHE A 76 22.01 11.98 1.43
C PHE A 76 23.50 11.80 1.76
N THR A 77 24.39 11.96 0.79
CA THR A 77 25.84 11.84 0.97
C THR A 77 26.51 13.21 1.17
N LYS A 78 27.47 13.27 2.10
CA LYS A 78 28.23 14.50 2.38
C LYS A 78 29.28 14.71 1.30
N GLY A 79 29.24 15.86 0.60
CA GLY A 79 30.28 16.28 -0.35
C GLY A 79 30.08 15.82 -1.80
N VAL A 80 28.93 15.22 -2.13
CA VAL A 80 28.56 14.91 -3.52
C VAL A 80 27.76 16.08 -4.08
N PHE A 81 28.27 16.71 -5.14
CA PHE A 81 27.58 17.73 -5.92
C PHE A 81 27.18 17.12 -7.26
N THR A 82 25.97 17.38 -7.73
CA THR A 82 25.51 16.95 -9.06
C THR A 82 26.27 17.70 -10.15
N LYS A 83 26.60 17.00 -11.25
CA LYS A 83 27.32 17.57 -12.40
C LYS A 83 26.43 18.42 -13.32
N SER A 84 25.14 18.58 -13.01
CA SER A 84 24.16 19.22 -13.89
C SER A 84 23.49 20.41 -13.20
N ALA A 85 23.35 21.48 -13.99
CA ALA A 85 22.86 22.83 -13.73
C ALA A 85 23.84 23.79 -13.03
N ASP A 86 24.03 24.94 -13.69
CA ASP A 86 24.96 26.02 -13.37
C ASP A 86 25.03 26.39 -11.88
N ALA A 87 26.26 26.46 -11.37
CA ALA A 87 26.65 27.08 -10.11
C ALA A 87 25.95 26.60 -8.81
N GLY A 88 26.41 25.49 -8.24
CA GLY A 88 26.52 25.34 -6.78
C GLY A 88 25.22 25.29 -5.95
N GLU A 89 24.04 25.16 -6.57
CA GLU A 89 22.81 24.96 -5.82
C GLU A 89 22.77 23.54 -5.23
N LYS A 90 22.75 23.49 -3.89
CA LYS A 90 22.53 22.24 -3.15
C LYS A 90 21.08 21.81 -3.38
N VAL A 91 20.88 20.62 -3.93
CA VAL A 91 19.56 19.98 -3.93
C VAL A 91 19.08 19.84 -2.51
N GLU A 92 17.96 20.48 -2.18
CA GLU A 92 17.38 20.41 -0.86
C GLU A 92 16.55 19.12 -0.70
N PRO A 93 16.51 18.52 0.51
CA PRO A 93 15.66 17.36 0.76
C PRO A 93 14.19 17.61 0.38
N GLN A 94 13.72 18.86 0.46
CA GLN A 94 12.34 19.20 0.17
C GLN A 94 12.01 19.10 -1.32
N THR A 95 12.94 19.46 -2.22
CA THR A 95 12.73 19.50 -3.67
C THR A 95 12.99 18.17 -4.37
N LEU A 96 13.73 17.25 -3.74
CA LEU A 96 14.16 15.96 -4.31
C LEU A 96 13.04 15.18 -5.00
N ALA A 97 11.84 15.09 -4.40
CA ALA A 97 10.74 14.33 -5.01
C ALA A 97 10.28 14.92 -6.36
N ARG A 98 10.28 16.25 -6.48
CA ARG A 98 9.92 16.95 -7.72
C ARG A 98 11.02 16.80 -8.77
N GLU A 99 12.27 16.91 -8.36
CA GLU A 99 13.41 16.75 -9.27
C GLU A 99 13.52 15.34 -9.84
N LEU A 100 13.21 14.32 -9.03
CA LEU A 100 13.11 12.95 -9.52
C LEU A 100 11.99 12.78 -10.58
N GLU A 101 10.84 13.43 -10.41
CA GLU A 101 9.78 13.42 -11.45
C GLU A 101 10.26 14.09 -12.74
N THR A 102 10.97 15.22 -12.63
CA THR A 102 11.55 15.92 -13.78
C THR A 102 12.55 15.05 -14.54
N VAL A 103 13.51 14.44 -13.84
CA VAL A 103 14.56 13.61 -14.46
C VAL A 103 13.98 12.34 -15.08
N LEU A 104 13.06 11.67 -14.38
CA LEU A 104 12.43 10.45 -14.89
C LEU A 104 11.39 10.74 -15.99
N GLY A 105 11.01 12.02 -16.17
CA GLY A 105 10.08 12.47 -17.20
C GLY A 105 8.65 11.94 -17.04
N THR A 106 8.29 11.46 -15.84
CA THR A 106 7.01 10.83 -15.54
C THR A 106 6.58 11.16 -14.11
N THR A 107 5.27 11.11 -13.85
CA THR A 107 4.73 11.31 -12.51
C THR A 107 5.11 10.15 -11.59
N ARG A 108 5.26 10.42 -10.29
CA ARG A 108 5.61 9.42 -9.27
C ARG A 108 4.77 8.14 -9.34
N ASP A 109 3.47 8.26 -9.55
CA ASP A 109 2.56 7.10 -9.60
C ASP A 109 2.77 6.21 -10.84
N SER A 110 3.47 6.72 -11.86
CA SER A 110 3.73 6.02 -13.12
C SER A 110 5.10 5.34 -13.14
N TRP A 111 5.91 5.44 -12.08
CA TRP A 111 7.24 4.83 -12.07
C TRP A 111 7.13 3.30 -12.02
N PRO A 112 7.87 2.57 -12.88
CA PRO A 112 7.84 1.12 -12.92
C PRO A 112 8.48 0.52 -11.66
N LEU A 113 8.04 -0.68 -11.29
CA LEU A 113 8.53 -1.41 -10.13
C LEU A 113 10.07 -1.54 -10.13
N SER A 114 10.67 -1.89 -11.27
CA SER A 114 12.12 -2.02 -11.43
C SER A 114 12.87 -0.73 -11.08
N ALA A 115 12.42 0.43 -11.57
CA ALA A 115 13.05 1.71 -11.29
C ALA A 115 12.96 2.09 -9.81
N ILE A 116 11.77 1.97 -9.18
CA ILE A 116 11.64 2.34 -7.76
C ILE A 116 12.45 1.43 -6.84
N ARG A 117 12.67 0.16 -7.23
CA ARG A 117 13.51 -0.76 -6.48
C ARG A 117 15.01 -0.48 -6.65
N CYS A 118 15.45 -0.07 -7.84
CA CYS A 118 16.81 0.42 -8.06
C CYS A 118 17.10 1.67 -7.21
N LEU A 119 16.19 2.65 -7.22
CA LEU A 119 16.32 3.86 -6.40
C LEU A 119 16.32 3.55 -4.89
N TRP A 120 15.60 2.51 -4.45
CA TRP A 120 15.66 2.06 -3.06
C TRP A 120 17.06 1.56 -2.69
N ASP A 121 17.69 0.76 -3.55
CA ASP A 121 18.99 0.17 -3.26
C ASP A 121 20.04 1.28 -3.00
N VAL A 122 20.00 2.36 -3.79
CA VAL A 122 20.81 3.58 -3.59
C VAL A 122 20.43 4.31 -2.30
N LEU A 123 19.14 4.53 -2.05
CA LEU A 123 18.67 5.23 -0.85
C LEU A 123 19.08 4.50 0.43
N TRP A 124 19.14 3.17 0.38
CA TRP A 124 19.58 2.32 1.49
C TRP A 124 21.08 2.40 1.74
N GLU A 125 21.92 2.39 0.70
CA GLU A 125 23.38 2.59 0.83
C GLU A 125 23.69 3.86 1.62
N ASP A 126 22.96 4.94 1.32
CA ASP A 126 23.16 6.26 1.93
C ASP A 126 22.27 6.52 3.16
N GLN A 127 21.73 5.47 3.80
CA GLN A 127 20.78 5.61 4.93
C GLN A 127 21.32 6.41 6.12
N LYS A 128 22.64 6.48 6.30
CA LYS A 128 23.27 7.32 7.34
C LYS A 128 23.00 8.82 7.13
N GLY A 129 22.68 9.23 5.90
CA GLY A 129 22.29 10.60 5.54
C GLY A 129 21.04 11.10 6.29
N ARG A 130 20.20 10.20 6.83
CA ARG A 130 19.09 10.52 7.72
C ARG A 130 19.50 11.38 8.91
N GLY A 131 20.70 11.16 9.45
CA GLY A 131 21.17 11.85 10.66
C GLY A 131 21.52 13.32 10.45
N ARG A 132 21.60 13.81 9.20
CA ARG A 132 22.08 15.16 8.88
C ARG A 132 21.18 16.27 9.42
N SER A 133 19.87 16.17 9.19
CA SER A 133 18.88 17.11 9.72
C SER A 133 17.49 16.46 9.78
N PRO A 134 16.53 17.04 10.52
CA PRO A 134 15.15 16.58 10.51
C PRO A 134 14.53 16.48 9.11
N GLU A 135 14.84 17.43 8.23
CA GLU A 135 14.34 17.45 6.86
C GLU A 135 14.88 16.27 6.03
N HIS A 136 16.14 15.89 6.24
CA HIS A 136 16.73 14.72 5.59
C HIS A 136 16.06 13.44 6.08
N GLU A 137 15.87 13.27 7.39
CA GLU A 137 15.20 12.07 7.90
C GLU A 137 13.75 11.98 7.42
N ALA A 138 13.00 13.09 7.46
CA ALA A 138 11.63 13.13 6.95
C ALA A 138 11.57 12.75 5.47
N ARG A 139 12.42 13.32 4.62
CA ARG A 139 12.47 12.98 3.19
C ARG A 139 12.88 11.52 2.97
N TRP A 140 13.87 11.03 3.71
CA TRP A 140 14.31 9.65 3.60
C TRP A 140 13.18 8.67 3.93
N LEU A 141 12.46 8.88 5.03
CA LEU A 141 11.33 8.02 5.44
C LEU A 141 10.20 8.05 4.40
N ASN A 142 9.89 9.24 3.88
CA ASN A 142 8.89 9.43 2.84
C ASN A 142 9.23 8.63 1.57
N LEU A 143 10.48 8.76 1.08
CA LEU A 143 10.97 8.05 -0.10
C LEU A 143 11.08 6.55 0.16
N ALA A 144 11.59 6.11 1.31
CA ALA A 144 11.70 4.70 1.68
C ALA A 144 10.34 4.00 1.58
N GLY A 145 9.31 4.58 2.19
CA GLY A 145 7.95 4.02 2.12
C GLY A 145 7.39 4.04 0.70
N PHE A 146 7.68 5.08 -0.07
CA PHE A 146 7.22 5.19 -1.46
C PHE A 146 7.90 4.16 -2.37
N LEU A 147 9.23 4.07 -2.32
CA LEU A 147 10.03 3.21 -3.19
C LEU A 147 9.88 1.72 -2.88
N LEU A 148 9.45 1.36 -1.67
CA LEU A 148 9.21 -0.03 -1.27
C LEU A 148 7.75 -0.46 -1.32
N ARG A 149 6.78 0.43 -1.55
CA ARG A 149 5.34 0.06 -1.54
C ARG A 149 5.03 -1.08 -2.53
N PRO A 150 4.11 -2.01 -2.20
CA PRO A 150 3.45 -2.24 -0.91
C PRO A 150 4.28 -3.05 0.11
N GLY A 151 5.58 -3.25 -0.16
CA GLY A 151 6.51 -4.09 0.60
C GLY A 151 6.74 -5.48 -0.01
N PHE A 152 6.13 -5.77 -1.16
CA PHE A 152 6.25 -7.04 -1.88
C PHE A 152 5.97 -6.85 -3.37
N GLY A 153 6.26 -7.88 -4.17
CA GLY A 153 5.94 -7.94 -5.60
C GLY A 153 7.17 -8.09 -6.49
N HIS A 154 8.34 -7.64 -6.04
CA HIS A 154 9.62 -7.91 -6.69
C HIS A 154 10.36 -9.06 -5.98
N PRO A 155 11.11 -9.95 -6.68
CA PRO A 155 11.78 -11.10 -6.07
C PRO A 155 12.64 -10.79 -4.84
N SER A 156 13.41 -9.70 -4.89
CA SER A 156 14.27 -9.26 -3.77
C SER A 156 13.56 -8.46 -2.67
N ASP A 157 12.24 -8.29 -2.71
CA ASP A 157 11.53 -7.45 -1.74
C ASP A 157 11.59 -7.98 -0.31
N GLU A 158 11.62 -9.30 -0.13
CA GLU A 158 11.77 -9.87 1.22
C GLU A 158 13.08 -9.38 1.88
N TRP A 159 14.17 -9.37 1.13
CA TRP A 159 15.45 -8.88 1.62
C TRP A 159 15.42 -7.36 1.88
N ARG A 160 14.83 -6.57 0.97
CA ARG A 160 14.67 -5.12 1.17
C ARG A 160 13.83 -4.77 2.39
N MET A 161 12.78 -5.57 2.65
CA MET A 161 11.97 -5.42 3.86
C MET A 161 12.73 -5.79 5.12
N GLN A 162 13.62 -6.78 5.08
CA GLN A 162 14.52 -7.08 6.21
C GLN A 162 15.49 -5.93 6.47
N GLN A 163 16.01 -5.26 5.42
CA GLN A 163 16.82 -4.06 5.56
C GLN A 163 16.02 -2.93 6.23
N LEU A 164 14.86 -2.60 5.67
CA LEU A 164 13.99 -1.55 6.21
C LEU A 164 13.61 -1.84 7.67
N TRP A 165 13.36 -3.09 8.03
CA TRP A 165 13.01 -3.45 9.41
C TRP A 165 14.12 -3.15 10.43
N LYS A 166 15.39 -3.10 10.02
CA LYS A 166 16.49 -2.66 10.90
C LYS A 166 16.28 -1.21 11.38
N ILE A 167 15.67 -0.37 10.55
CA ILE A 167 15.29 1.00 10.91
C ILE A 167 14.35 1.02 12.11
N TYR A 168 13.44 0.06 12.23
CA TYR A 168 12.55 -0.05 13.39
C TYR A 168 13.35 -0.16 14.69
N GLY A 169 14.39 -1.01 14.71
CA GLY A 169 15.26 -1.19 15.87
C GLY A 169 16.14 0.02 16.19
N TRP A 170 16.56 0.78 15.18
CA TRP A 170 17.33 2.02 15.38
C TRP A 170 16.45 3.21 15.78
N GLY A 171 15.19 3.22 15.37
CA GLY A 171 14.26 4.30 15.63
C GLY A 171 14.53 5.57 14.81
N LEU A 172 13.88 6.65 15.25
CA LEU A 172 14.03 8.00 14.70
C LEU A 172 15.25 8.70 15.30
N THR A 173 16.07 9.27 14.43
CA THR A 173 17.23 10.10 14.80
C THR A 173 16.77 11.45 15.35
N HIS A 174 15.79 12.06 14.69
CA HIS A 174 15.20 13.36 15.01
C HIS A 174 13.78 13.19 15.59
N ALA A 175 13.62 12.34 16.59
CA ALA A 175 12.32 12.00 17.18
C ALA A 175 11.50 13.21 17.71
N LYS A 176 12.17 14.34 18.00
CA LYS A 176 11.51 15.60 18.41
C LYS A 176 10.78 16.28 17.26
N ALA A 177 11.21 16.09 16.02
CA ALA A 177 10.59 16.69 14.86
C ALA A 177 9.27 16.00 14.51
N THR A 178 8.18 16.78 14.44
CA THR A 178 6.83 16.25 14.17
C THR A 178 6.73 15.62 12.79
N GLN A 179 7.39 16.21 11.78
CA GLN A 179 7.37 15.65 10.43
C GLN A 179 8.05 14.28 10.35
N CYS A 180 9.19 14.06 11.02
CA CYS A 180 9.87 12.76 11.02
C CYS A 180 8.98 11.67 11.62
N ARG A 181 8.24 11.99 12.69
CA ARG A 181 7.26 11.07 13.28
C ARG A 181 6.08 10.79 12.34
N ALA A 182 5.63 11.80 11.61
CA ALA A 182 4.57 11.62 10.64
C ALA A 182 4.99 10.69 9.49
N GLU A 183 6.18 10.96 8.93
CA GLU A 183 6.74 10.14 7.85
C GLU A 183 7.12 8.73 8.32
N TRP A 184 7.46 8.53 9.60
CA TRP A 184 7.66 7.20 10.19
C TRP A 184 6.42 6.32 10.03
N TRP A 185 5.27 6.81 10.47
CA TRP A 185 4.01 6.06 10.37
C TRP A 185 3.54 5.93 8.92
N ASN A 186 3.70 6.97 8.11
CA ASN A 186 3.37 6.89 6.67
C ASN A 186 4.23 5.86 5.93
N MET A 187 5.52 5.75 6.27
CA MET A 187 6.42 4.73 5.73
C MET A 187 5.90 3.32 6.06
N TRP A 188 5.64 3.03 7.34
CA TRP A 188 5.13 1.72 7.76
C TRP A 188 3.76 1.40 7.17
N LYS A 189 2.88 2.40 7.02
CA LYS A 189 1.58 2.26 6.34
C LYS A 189 1.76 1.70 4.93
N ARG A 190 2.68 2.30 4.15
CA ARG A 190 2.93 1.97 2.74
C ARG A 190 3.50 0.58 2.53
N VAL A 191 4.29 0.09 3.47
CA VAL A 191 5.03 -1.18 3.34
C VAL A 191 4.46 -2.32 4.19
N ALA A 192 3.32 -2.10 4.86
CA ALA A 192 2.73 -3.07 5.79
C ALA A 192 2.50 -4.46 5.16
N GLY A 193 2.25 -4.51 3.84
CA GLY A 193 2.09 -5.74 3.08
C GLY A 193 3.31 -6.65 3.10
N GLY A 194 4.51 -6.06 3.10
CA GLY A 194 5.78 -6.77 3.17
C GLY A 194 6.15 -7.27 4.57
N LEU A 195 5.45 -6.81 5.61
CA LEU A 195 5.76 -7.18 6.99
C LEU A 195 5.20 -8.56 7.35
N SER A 196 5.99 -9.33 8.10
CA SER A 196 5.54 -10.58 8.72
C SER A 196 4.48 -10.33 9.80
N ARG A 197 3.77 -11.39 10.21
CA ARG A 197 2.78 -11.33 11.30
C ARG A 197 3.37 -10.80 12.60
N GLN A 198 4.58 -11.24 12.93
CA GLN A 198 5.31 -10.84 14.14
C GLN A 198 5.61 -9.35 14.09
N GLN A 199 6.15 -8.85 12.97
CA GLN A 199 6.44 -7.42 12.78
C GLN A 199 5.19 -6.54 12.87
N GLN A 200 4.07 -6.96 12.25
CA GLN A 200 2.81 -6.23 12.39
C GLN A 200 2.27 -6.23 13.83
N THR A 201 2.52 -7.29 14.59
CA THR A 201 2.16 -7.37 16.01
C THR A 201 3.01 -6.42 16.85
N VAL A 202 4.30 -6.26 16.53
CA VAL A 202 5.16 -5.25 17.18
C VAL A 202 4.61 -3.84 16.95
N LEU A 203 4.26 -3.48 15.71
CA LEU A 203 3.64 -2.18 15.40
C LEU A 203 2.33 -1.99 16.17
N TYR A 204 1.48 -3.02 16.23
CA TYR A 204 0.24 -2.96 16.99
C TYR A 204 0.46 -2.70 18.48
N THR A 205 1.44 -3.37 19.12
CA THR A 205 1.76 -3.17 20.52
C THR A 205 2.20 -1.74 20.82
N GLU A 206 2.87 -1.07 19.87
CA GLU A 206 3.23 0.34 19.98
C GLU A 206 2.02 1.27 19.79
N ILE A 207 1.13 0.95 18.85
CA ILE A 207 -0.03 1.77 18.49
C ILE A 207 -1.16 1.67 19.54
N ALA A 208 -1.42 0.46 20.05
CA ALA A 208 -2.59 0.17 20.87
C ALA A 208 -2.70 1.08 22.13
N PRO A 209 -1.62 1.38 22.87
CA PRO A 209 -1.68 2.31 24.00
C PRO A 209 -2.04 3.75 23.61
N CYS A 210 -1.83 4.15 22.36
CA CYS A 210 -2.11 5.51 21.90
C CYS A 210 -3.55 5.70 21.45
N VAL A 211 -4.18 4.63 20.94
CA VAL A 211 -5.49 4.71 20.27
C VAL A 211 -6.63 4.05 21.05
N LEU A 212 -6.34 3.11 21.96
CA LEU A 212 -7.37 2.40 22.72
C LEU A 212 -7.75 3.13 24.02
N PRO A 213 -9.05 3.23 24.37
CA PRO A 213 -9.51 3.93 25.57
C PRO A 213 -8.99 3.35 26.90
N GLN A 214 -8.69 2.04 26.93
CA GLN A 214 -8.20 1.33 28.12
C GLN A 214 -6.74 1.65 28.46
N ALA A 215 -6.02 2.33 27.56
CA ALA A 215 -4.64 2.71 27.78
C ALA A 215 -4.47 3.96 28.67
N LYS A 216 -5.57 4.60 29.11
CA LYS A 216 -5.53 5.79 29.96
C LYS A 216 -4.78 5.60 31.29
N ASN A 217 -4.65 4.35 31.77
CA ASN A 217 -3.95 4.02 33.01
C ASN A 217 -2.56 3.41 32.80
N GLN A 218 -2.11 3.18 31.57
CA GLN A 218 -0.74 2.77 31.33
C GLN A 218 0.12 4.03 31.24
N LYS A 219 1.10 4.14 32.15
CA LYS A 219 2.18 5.13 32.09
C LYS A 219 2.58 5.29 30.62
N LYS A 220 2.36 6.49 30.08
CA LYS A 220 2.67 6.91 28.71
C LYS A 220 3.88 6.14 28.20
N SER A 221 3.72 5.30 27.18
CA SER A 221 4.85 4.67 26.49
C SER A 221 5.89 5.78 26.20
N GLY A 222 7.04 5.74 26.86
CA GLY A 222 8.10 6.74 26.73
C GLY A 222 7.79 8.17 27.20
N GLY A 223 6.78 8.41 28.06
CA GLY A 223 6.54 9.72 28.69
C GLY A 223 6.01 10.86 27.79
N ARG A 224 5.98 10.68 26.46
CA ARG A 224 5.63 11.72 25.49
C ARG A 224 4.14 11.71 25.12
N LYS A 225 3.54 12.89 24.99
CA LYS A 225 2.18 13.05 24.46
C LYS A 225 2.23 12.91 22.94
N VAL A 226 1.54 11.91 22.40
CA VAL A 226 1.36 11.70 20.96
C VAL A 226 0.40 12.76 20.43
N GLY A 227 0.78 13.42 19.32
CA GLY A 227 -0.03 14.48 18.72
C GLY A 227 -1.21 13.94 17.91
N PRO A 228 -2.26 14.75 17.63
CA PRO A 228 -3.42 14.28 16.86
C PRO A 228 -3.11 13.80 15.44
N GLN A 229 -2.13 14.40 14.76
CA GLN A 229 -1.69 13.95 13.43
C GLN A 229 -1.07 12.56 13.50
N GLU A 230 -0.17 12.36 14.46
CA GLU A 230 0.53 11.09 14.67
C GLU A 230 -0.47 9.97 15.02
N ILE A 231 -1.51 10.26 15.83
CA ILE A 231 -2.61 9.31 16.12
C ILE A 231 -3.36 8.93 14.84
N ARG A 232 -3.62 9.87 13.92
CA ARG A 232 -4.30 9.57 12.65
C ARG A 232 -3.49 8.60 11.79
N GLU A 233 -2.17 8.78 11.72
CA GLU A 233 -1.29 7.93 10.93
C GLU A 233 -1.12 6.55 11.58
N MET A 234 -1.04 6.49 12.92
CA MET A 234 -1.07 5.22 13.68
C MET A 234 -2.32 4.40 13.36
N TRP A 235 -3.50 5.04 13.28
CA TRP A 235 -4.72 4.35 12.84
C TRP A 235 -4.58 3.78 11.43
N GLN A 236 -4.02 4.55 10.49
CA GLN A 236 -3.84 4.09 9.12
C GLN A 236 -2.85 2.91 9.03
N VAL A 237 -1.79 2.90 9.84
CA VAL A 237 -0.88 1.75 9.96
C VAL A 237 -1.63 0.54 10.47
N ALA A 238 -2.41 0.68 11.56
CA ALA A 238 -3.21 -0.42 12.10
C ALA A 238 -4.22 -0.98 11.08
N GLY A 239 -4.85 -0.11 10.27
CA GLY A 239 -5.72 -0.52 9.17
C GLY A 239 -4.96 -1.22 8.04
N SER A 240 -3.72 -0.82 7.79
CA SER A 240 -2.89 -1.42 6.74
C SER A 240 -2.36 -2.80 7.14
N CYS A 241 -2.26 -3.14 8.43
CA CYS A 241 -1.75 -4.41 8.95
C CYS A 241 -2.80 -5.54 8.92
N GLU A 242 -2.88 -6.26 7.80
CA GLU A 242 -3.89 -7.30 7.59
C GLU A 242 -3.57 -8.64 8.27
N ARG A 243 -2.31 -8.90 8.62
CA ARG A 243 -1.86 -10.15 9.28
C ARG A 243 -1.96 -10.10 10.80
N MET A 244 -2.46 -9.00 11.38
CA MET A 244 -2.75 -8.92 12.82
C MET A 244 -3.73 -10.03 13.25
N ASN A 245 -3.64 -10.43 14.51
CA ASN A 245 -4.62 -11.34 15.10
C ASN A 245 -6.02 -10.70 15.14
N VAL A 246 -7.03 -11.56 15.25
CA VAL A 246 -8.44 -11.14 15.16
C VAL A 246 -8.83 -10.32 16.39
N GLU A 247 -8.26 -10.62 17.55
CA GLU A 247 -8.53 -9.95 18.83
C GLU A 247 -8.09 -8.47 18.82
N ALA A 248 -6.93 -8.17 18.22
CA ALA A 248 -6.43 -6.82 18.00
C ALA A 248 -7.37 -6.04 17.07
N LYS A 249 -7.75 -6.64 15.93
CA LYS A 249 -8.72 -6.04 15.00
C LYS A 249 -10.07 -5.80 15.67
N ASN A 250 -10.53 -6.72 16.52
CA ASN A 250 -11.76 -6.59 17.29
C ASN A 250 -11.72 -5.38 18.23
N SER A 251 -10.61 -5.18 18.95
CA SER A 251 -10.45 -4.09 19.92
C SER A 251 -10.39 -2.72 19.24
N LEU A 252 -9.66 -2.64 18.13
CA LEU A 252 -9.55 -1.44 17.29
C LEU A 252 -10.90 -1.09 16.65
N GLY A 253 -11.54 -2.06 15.98
CA GLY A 253 -12.83 -1.85 15.32
C GLY A 253 -13.95 -1.47 16.30
N GLU A 254 -13.98 -2.09 17.49
CA GLU A 254 -14.93 -1.74 18.56
C GLU A 254 -14.75 -0.31 19.06
N THR A 255 -13.51 0.17 19.09
CA THR A 255 -13.20 1.56 19.45
C THR A 255 -13.69 2.52 18.35
N LEU A 256 -13.44 2.20 17.09
CA LEU A 256 -13.87 3.01 15.94
C LEU A 256 -15.40 3.08 15.82
N VAL A 257 -16.12 1.96 15.98
CA VAL A 257 -17.59 1.96 15.98
C VAL A 257 -18.15 2.86 17.07
N ARG A 258 -17.57 2.84 18.28
CA ARG A 258 -17.97 3.76 19.37
C ARG A 258 -17.68 5.23 19.06
N LEU A 259 -16.67 5.53 18.24
CA LEU A 259 -16.41 6.90 17.78
C LEU A 259 -17.43 7.34 16.73
N VAL A 260 -17.89 6.42 15.87
CA VAL A 260 -18.98 6.68 14.91
C VAL A 260 -20.27 7.00 15.65
N GLU A 261 -20.66 6.18 16.63
CA GLU A 261 -21.87 6.39 17.46
C GLU A 261 -21.88 7.73 18.20
N LYS A 262 -20.70 8.26 18.52
CA LYS A 262 -20.53 9.55 19.19
C LYS A 262 -20.34 10.72 18.23
N SER A 263 -20.40 10.50 16.92
CA SER A 263 -20.12 11.48 15.87
C SER A 263 -18.75 12.16 16.01
N LYS A 264 -17.74 11.45 16.55
CA LYS A 264 -16.37 11.94 16.77
C LYS A 264 -15.33 11.37 15.81
N VAL A 265 -15.77 10.57 14.83
CA VAL A 265 -14.89 9.82 13.93
C VAL A 265 -14.33 10.68 12.78
N SER A 266 -13.06 10.48 12.46
CA SER A 266 -12.40 11.06 11.29
C SER A 266 -12.59 10.20 10.03
N ALA A 267 -12.35 10.78 8.83
CA ALA A 267 -12.44 10.00 7.59
C ALA A 267 -11.36 8.91 7.51
N LYS A 268 -10.16 9.17 8.06
CA LYS A 268 -9.06 8.18 8.12
C LYS A 268 -9.33 7.06 9.13
N GLU A 269 -10.02 7.36 10.23
CA GLU A 269 -10.52 6.35 11.17
C GLU A 269 -11.61 5.48 10.54
N LEU A 270 -12.51 6.04 9.73
CA LEU A 270 -13.48 5.27 8.96
C LEU A 270 -12.81 4.39 7.88
N TRP A 271 -11.81 4.91 7.18
CA TRP A 271 -10.99 4.09 6.28
C TRP A 271 -10.31 2.94 7.02
N THR A 272 -9.78 3.20 8.22
CA THR A 272 -9.18 2.16 9.07
C THR A 272 -10.20 1.09 9.45
N LEU A 273 -11.41 1.50 9.86
CA LEU A 273 -12.51 0.58 10.14
C LEU A 273 -12.87 -0.29 8.92
N SER A 274 -12.87 0.30 7.72
CA SER A 274 -13.11 -0.42 6.47
C SER A 274 -12.09 -1.56 6.25
N ARG A 275 -10.81 -1.31 6.54
CA ARG A 275 -9.73 -2.28 6.38
C ARG A 275 -9.72 -3.35 7.46
N LEU A 276 -9.94 -2.98 8.71
CA LEU A 276 -9.96 -3.91 9.84
C LEU A 276 -11.11 -4.92 9.71
N GLY A 277 -12.28 -4.47 9.25
CA GLY A 277 -13.45 -5.31 9.08
C GLY A 277 -13.63 -5.89 7.68
N ALA A 278 -12.71 -5.63 6.73
CA ALA A 278 -12.81 -6.11 5.35
C ALA A 278 -13.02 -7.63 5.27
N ARG A 279 -13.99 -8.06 4.45
CA ARG A 279 -14.24 -9.49 4.19
C ARG A 279 -13.23 -10.12 3.23
N ALA A 280 -12.72 -9.30 2.31
CA ALA A 280 -11.66 -9.65 1.37
C ALA A 280 -10.41 -8.82 1.71
N LEU A 281 -9.38 -9.49 2.23
CA LEU A 281 -8.08 -8.89 2.52
C LEU A 281 -7.27 -8.77 1.21
N ILE A 282 -6.36 -7.80 1.14
CA ILE A 282 -5.52 -7.58 -0.05
C ILE A 282 -4.36 -8.56 -0.10
N TYR A 283 -3.73 -8.81 1.06
CA TYR A 283 -2.53 -9.64 1.18
C TYR A 283 -2.54 -10.51 2.44
N GLY A 284 -3.43 -10.24 3.39
CA GLY A 284 -3.61 -11.05 4.58
C GLY A 284 -4.32 -12.38 4.29
N PRO A 285 -3.99 -13.47 5.00
CA PRO A 285 -4.69 -14.74 4.85
C PRO A 285 -6.13 -14.68 5.38
N ALA A 286 -7.03 -15.52 4.86
CA ALA A 286 -8.45 -15.51 5.21
C ALA A 286 -8.73 -15.69 6.71
N ASN A 287 -7.88 -16.43 7.44
CA ASN A 287 -8.00 -16.63 8.89
C ASN A 287 -7.71 -15.36 9.73
N CYS A 288 -7.21 -14.28 9.12
CA CYS A 288 -7.06 -12.97 9.75
C CYS A 288 -8.31 -12.08 9.59
N VAL A 289 -9.34 -12.53 8.89
CA VAL A 289 -10.62 -11.80 8.77
C VAL A 289 -11.36 -11.83 10.11
N VAL A 290 -11.90 -10.67 10.52
CA VAL A 290 -12.73 -10.59 11.73
C VAL A 290 -13.93 -11.51 11.59
N ARG A 291 -14.24 -12.31 12.62
CA ARG A 291 -15.36 -13.28 12.60
C ARG A 291 -16.69 -12.62 12.24
N LYS A 292 -17.54 -13.35 11.51
CA LYS A 292 -18.81 -12.82 10.98
C LYS A 292 -19.70 -12.25 12.08
N GLU A 293 -19.77 -12.87 13.26
CA GLU A 293 -20.65 -12.45 14.36
C GLU A 293 -20.25 -11.05 14.88
N LYS A 294 -18.94 -10.79 14.95
CA LYS A 294 -18.41 -9.50 15.39
C LYS A 294 -18.61 -8.43 14.33
N ALA A 295 -18.38 -8.77 13.06
CA ALA A 295 -18.63 -7.87 11.94
C ALA A 295 -20.13 -7.52 11.81
N SER A 296 -21.03 -8.50 11.94
CA SER A 296 -22.48 -8.28 11.96
C SER A 296 -22.87 -7.31 13.06
N ARG A 297 -22.36 -7.49 14.29
CA ARG A 297 -22.62 -6.56 15.40
C ARG A 297 -22.14 -5.14 15.11
N TRP A 298 -20.99 -4.97 14.44
CA TRP A 298 -20.54 -3.64 14.02
C TRP A 298 -21.49 -3.02 13.01
N VAL A 299 -21.85 -3.76 11.96
CA VAL A 299 -22.76 -3.30 10.91
C VAL A 299 -24.11 -2.91 11.48
N GLU A 300 -24.71 -3.73 12.36
CA GLU A 300 -25.99 -3.42 12.98
C GLU A 300 -25.96 -2.11 13.77
N ARG A 301 -24.88 -1.82 14.48
CA ARG A 301 -24.71 -0.57 15.22
C ARG A 301 -24.53 0.62 14.28
N LEU A 302 -23.72 0.45 13.22
CA LEU A 302 -23.54 1.47 12.19
C LEU A 302 -24.85 1.76 11.44
N LEU A 303 -25.70 0.75 11.22
CA LEU A 303 -27.03 0.91 10.62
C LEU A 303 -28.04 1.62 11.55
N LYS A 304 -27.82 1.63 12.86
CA LYS A 304 -28.67 2.34 13.84
C LYS A 304 -28.21 3.77 14.12
N THR A 305 -27.05 4.16 13.60
CA THR A 305 -26.47 5.48 13.82
C THR A 305 -26.70 6.38 12.59
N ASP A 306 -26.90 7.67 12.81
CA ASP A 306 -26.73 8.67 11.76
C ASP A 306 -25.27 8.71 11.31
N TRP A 307 -25.02 8.80 10.00
CA TRP A 307 -23.66 8.73 9.49
C TRP A 307 -23.04 10.14 9.47
N PRO A 308 -22.12 10.49 10.40
CA PRO A 308 -21.55 11.84 10.48
C PRO A 308 -20.71 12.20 9.24
N LYS A 309 -20.18 11.19 8.54
CA LYS A 309 -19.46 11.29 7.28
C LYS A 309 -20.05 10.30 6.30
N PRO A 310 -21.20 10.63 5.69
CA PRO A 310 -22.06 9.67 5.00
C PRO A 310 -21.31 8.76 4.01
N GLU A 311 -20.53 9.32 3.08
CA GLU A 311 -19.80 8.52 2.09
C GLU A 311 -18.64 7.68 2.67
N ALA A 312 -17.95 8.19 3.70
CA ALA A 312 -16.85 7.47 4.33
C ALA A 312 -17.38 6.30 5.19
N THR A 313 -18.51 6.51 5.87
CA THR A 313 -19.21 5.46 6.61
C THR A 313 -19.80 4.43 5.66
N ALA A 314 -20.42 4.88 4.56
CA ALA A 314 -20.93 4.00 3.52
C ALA A 314 -19.82 3.06 3.01
N PHE A 315 -18.67 3.63 2.62
CA PHE A 315 -17.52 2.84 2.19
C PHE A 315 -17.04 1.83 3.25
N ALA A 316 -16.95 2.24 4.51
CA ALA A 316 -16.56 1.33 5.59
C ALA A 316 -17.55 0.17 5.74
N VAL A 317 -18.84 0.47 5.76
CA VAL A 317 -19.89 -0.55 5.83
C VAL A 317 -19.85 -1.49 4.62
N THR A 318 -19.64 -0.96 3.41
CA THR A 318 -19.47 -1.77 2.19
C THR A 318 -18.34 -2.78 2.34
N GLN A 319 -17.16 -2.39 2.84
CA GLN A 319 -16.05 -3.33 3.00
C GLN A 319 -16.31 -4.40 4.08
N ILE A 320 -17.03 -4.04 5.14
CA ILE A 320 -17.39 -4.97 6.23
C ILE A 320 -18.47 -5.96 5.81
N ALA A 321 -19.40 -5.54 4.93
CA ALA A 321 -20.53 -6.34 4.47
C ALA A 321 -20.34 -6.94 3.07
N ARG A 322 -19.22 -6.65 2.39
CA ARG A 322 -18.94 -7.09 1.01
C ARG A 322 -19.15 -8.60 0.89
N TYR A 323 -19.89 -9.02 -0.12
CA TYR A 323 -20.11 -10.43 -0.39
C TYR A 323 -18.89 -11.02 -1.09
N THR A 324 -18.37 -12.13 -0.57
CA THR A 324 -17.17 -12.80 -1.09
C THR A 324 -17.46 -14.18 -1.66
N GLY A 325 -18.64 -14.75 -1.40
CA GLY A 325 -19.01 -16.13 -1.76
C GLY A 325 -18.53 -17.17 -0.74
N ASP A 326 -17.87 -16.74 0.34
CA ASP A 326 -17.35 -17.59 1.41
C ASP A 326 -18.22 -17.46 2.66
N ARG A 327 -19.00 -18.52 2.91
CA ARG A 327 -19.94 -18.63 4.04
C ARG A 327 -19.31 -18.41 5.42
N SER A 328 -17.99 -18.64 5.56
CA SER A 328 -17.30 -18.45 6.84
C SER A 328 -17.03 -16.98 7.17
N ARG A 329 -16.97 -16.11 6.14
CA ARG A 329 -16.63 -14.69 6.27
C ARG A 329 -17.82 -13.77 6.02
N ASP A 330 -18.70 -14.18 5.12
CA ASP A 330 -19.84 -13.39 4.67
C ASP A 330 -20.87 -13.19 5.79
N LEU A 331 -21.48 -12.01 5.80
CA LEU A 331 -22.58 -11.71 6.72
C LEU A 331 -23.87 -12.37 6.22
N ASP A 332 -24.81 -12.59 7.15
CA ASP A 332 -26.11 -13.16 6.82
C ASP A 332 -26.84 -12.29 5.79
N GLU A 333 -27.53 -12.94 4.85
CA GLU A 333 -28.14 -12.31 3.69
C GLU A 333 -29.11 -11.18 4.07
N GLY A 334 -29.96 -11.38 5.08
CA GLY A 334 -30.88 -10.34 5.54
C GLY A 334 -30.18 -9.09 6.07
N LEU A 335 -28.99 -9.22 6.68
CA LEU A 335 -28.20 -8.07 7.10
C LEU A 335 -27.53 -7.39 5.91
N ARG A 336 -27.02 -8.17 4.94
CA ARG A 336 -26.45 -7.64 3.69
C ARG A 336 -27.50 -6.86 2.89
N GLU A 337 -28.73 -7.35 2.80
CA GLU A 337 -29.79 -6.66 2.05
C GLU A 337 -30.14 -5.31 2.67
N ARG A 338 -30.32 -5.25 4.00
CA ARG A 338 -30.53 -3.97 4.72
C ARG A 338 -29.39 -2.98 4.53
N VAL A 339 -28.15 -3.46 4.46
CA VAL A 339 -26.99 -2.64 4.12
C VAL A 339 -27.10 -2.12 2.69
N ALA A 340 -27.39 -2.99 1.73
CA ALA A 340 -27.49 -2.65 0.32
C ALA A 340 -28.60 -1.62 0.05
N GLU A 341 -29.78 -1.78 0.67
CA GLU A 341 -30.88 -0.81 0.63
C GLU A 341 -30.43 0.57 1.13
N ARG A 342 -29.78 0.64 2.30
CA ARG A 342 -29.27 1.91 2.83
C ARG A 342 -28.21 2.53 1.93
N LEU A 343 -27.29 1.72 1.40
CA LEU A 343 -26.26 2.20 0.47
C LEU A 343 -26.85 2.75 -0.82
N ALA A 344 -27.91 2.13 -1.36
CA ALA A 344 -28.56 2.55 -2.61
C ALA A 344 -29.17 3.96 -2.57
N THR A 345 -29.39 4.53 -1.37
CA THR A 345 -29.85 5.92 -1.18
C THR A 345 -28.81 6.98 -1.54
N PHE A 346 -27.55 6.60 -1.74
CA PHE A 346 -26.44 7.49 -2.07
C PHE A 346 -26.26 7.65 -3.58
N GLN A 347 -25.75 8.79 -4.03
CA GLN A 347 -25.51 9.08 -5.46
C GLN A 347 -24.61 8.04 -6.14
N SER A 348 -23.57 7.53 -5.45
CA SER A 348 -22.71 6.42 -5.92
C SER A 348 -23.06 5.07 -5.25
N GLY A 349 -24.24 4.99 -4.66
CA GLY A 349 -24.66 3.93 -3.76
C GLY A 349 -24.96 2.59 -4.44
N GLN A 350 -25.43 2.63 -5.68
CA GLN A 350 -25.79 1.43 -6.44
C GLN A 350 -24.61 0.46 -6.60
N ARG A 351 -23.43 0.99 -6.93
CA ARG A 351 -22.22 0.19 -7.05
C ARG A 351 -21.81 -0.46 -5.72
N TRP A 352 -21.96 0.26 -4.60
CA TRP A 352 -21.70 -0.31 -3.28
C TRP A 352 -22.73 -1.34 -2.85
N ALA A 353 -24.01 -1.11 -3.15
CA ALA A 353 -25.08 -2.07 -2.91
C ALA A 353 -24.81 -3.38 -3.68
N GLN A 354 -24.38 -3.28 -4.94
CA GLN A 354 -23.99 -4.43 -5.74
C GLN A 354 -22.85 -5.23 -5.08
N GLN A 355 -21.80 -4.57 -4.59
CA GLN A 355 -20.70 -5.24 -3.88
C GLN A 355 -21.14 -6.01 -2.61
N VAL A 356 -22.27 -5.62 -2.00
CA VAL A 356 -22.81 -6.27 -0.81
C VAL A 356 -23.80 -7.39 -1.16
N ARG A 357 -24.46 -7.32 -2.31
CA ARG A 357 -25.40 -8.35 -2.79
C ARG A 357 -24.69 -9.47 -3.54
N GLU A 358 -23.73 -9.13 -4.39
CA GLU A 358 -23.14 -9.99 -5.40
C GLU A 358 -21.62 -10.12 -5.23
N VAL A 359 -21.06 -11.25 -5.68
CA VAL A 359 -19.62 -11.40 -5.80
C VAL A 359 -19.15 -10.65 -7.04
N VAL A 360 -18.56 -9.48 -6.83
CA VAL A 360 -18.06 -8.63 -7.91
C VAL A 360 -16.57 -8.36 -7.78
N ARG A 361 -15.90 -8.31 -8.93
CA ARG A 361 -14.52 -7.82 -9.05
C ARG A 361 -14.49 -6.31 -8.79
N LEU A 362 -13.46 -5.87 -8.05
CA LEU A 362 -13.25 -4.46 -7.80
C LEU A 362 -12.60 -3.76 -8.99
N GLU A 363 -13.12 -2.59 -9.32
CA GLU A 363 -12.55 -1.67 -10.30
C GLU A 363 -11.29 -0.98 -9.76
N ALA A 364 -10.46 -0.42 -10.65
CA ALA A 364 -9.22 0.25 -10.27
C ALA A 364 -9.44 1.39 -9.25
N LYS A 365 -10.50 2.19 -9.41
CA LYS A 365 -10.86 3.27 -8.48
C LYS A 365 -11.22 2.74 -7.09
N GLU A 366 -11.88 1.58 -7.03
CA GLU A 366 -12.28 0.93 -5.78
C GLU A 366 -11.04 0.36 -5.07
N GLN A 367 -10.15 -0.30 -5.81
CA GLN A 367 -8.88 -0.81 -5.28
C GLN A 367 -7.98 0.32 -4.76
N ALA A 368 -7.85 1.42 -5.50
CA ALA A 368 -7.09 2.60 -5.07
C ALA A 368 -7.65 3.20 -3.78
N ARG A 369 -8.98 3.26 -3.64
CA ARG A 369 -9.63 3.74 -2.41
C ARG A 369 -9.38 2.82 -1.21
N ILE A 370 -9.35 1.50 -1.41
CA ILE A 370 -9.01 0.55 -0.35
C ILE A 370 -7.55 0.72 0.07
N LEU A 371 -6.63 0.89 -0.88
CA LEU A 371 -5.21 1.03 -0.58
C LEU A 371 -4.83 2.37 0.06
N ASP A 372 -5.57 3.46 -0.23
CA ASP A 372 -5.19 4.84 0.14
C ASP A 372 -3.75 5.18 -0.29
N GLU A 373 -3.30 4.54 -1.37
CA GLU A 373 -1.97 4.62 -1.98
C GLU A 373 -2.02 4.06 -3.42
N SER A 374 -1.17 4.56 -4.31
CA SER A 374 -1.01 4.02 -5.66
C SER A 374 -0.13 2.76 -5.66
N LEU A 375 -0.50 1.74 -6.43
CA LEU A 375 0.41 0.64 -6.69
C LEU A 375 1.42 1.05 -7.78
N PRO A 376 2.69 0.63 -7.65
CA PRO A 376 3.67 0.81 -8.73
C PRO A 376 3.20 0.17 -10.03
N VAL A 377 3.57 0.79 -11.15
CA VAL A 377 3.33 0.20 -12.47
C VAL A 377 4.04 -1.16 -12.55
N GLY A 378 3.31 -2.18 -13.00
CA GLY A 378 3.75 -3.57 -13.00
C GLY A 378 3.18 -4.43 -11.87
N LEU A 379 2.58 -3.83 -10.82
CA LEU A 379 1.91 -4.58 -9.76
C LEU A 379 0.38 -4.51 -9.89
N GLN A 380 -0.25 -5.67 -9.78
CA GLN A 380 -1.71 -5.81 -9.73
C GLN A 380 -2.11 -6.71 -8.56
N ILE A 381 -3.13 -6.29 -7.81
CA ILE A 381 -3.75 -7.16 -6.81
C ILE A 381 -4.60 -8.18 -7.55
N ARG A 382 -4.18 -9.44 -7.52
CA ARG A 382 -5.06 -10.54 -7.87
C ARG A 382 -5.96 -10.79 -6.68
N SER A 383 -7.24 -10.46 -6.81
CA SER A 383 -8.26 -10.96 -5.89
C SER A 383 -8.16 -12.49 -5.92
N GLY A 384 -7.76 -13.07 -4.79
CA GLY A 384 -7.69 -14.52 -4.61
C GLY A 384 -9.08 -15.13 -4.66
N GLU A 385 -9.62 -15.26 -5.86
CA GLU A 385 -10.68 -16.22 -6.16
C GLU A 385 -9.99 -17.58 -6.23
N HIS A 386 -9.80 -18.21 -5.07
CA HIS A 386 -9.86 -19.67 -5.09
C HIS A 386 -11.32 -20.00 -5.39
N SER A 387 -11.61 -20.16 -6.69
CA SER A 387 -12.70 -21.03 -7.10
C SER A 387 -12.39 -22.36 -6.43
N ALA A 388 -13.12 -22.67 -5.36
CA ALA A 388 -13.29 -24.04 -4.95
C ALA A 388 -14.03 -24.71 -6.12
N ALA A 389 -13.25 -25.20 -7.09
CA ALA A 389 -13.71 -26.21 -7.99
C ALA A 389 -14.19 -27.38 -7.15
N THR A 390 -15.34 -27.89 -7.56
CA THR A 390 -16.25 -28.79 -6.86
C THR A 390 -15.59 -30.10 -6.45
#